data_AF-H6LHR1-F1
#
_entry.id   AF-H6LHR1-F1
#
_cell.length_a   1.000
_cell.length_b   1.000
_cell.length_c   1.000
_cell.angle_alpha   90.00
_cell.angle_beta   90.00
_cell.angle_gamma   90.00
#
_symmetry.space_group_name_H-M   'P 1'
#
loop_
_entity.id
_entity.type
_entity.pdbx_description
1 polymer ?
#
loop_
_entity_poly.entity_id
_entity_poly.type
_entity_poly.pdbx_seq_one_letter_code
_entity_poly.pdbx_strand_id
1 'polypeptide(L)'
;MQIADRFHLHQNLLEVVQNALKSVVPADIKIPIDQDHSDKQQPEEKTAEGLKKNDPLVKLDSYNENKAQLYKAIKDHVDAGFSSRQIAKILHCSRNTIRKYMNGDFDALCRRELLSGADRYYDYIMKSLASGMIRKDIYREIKKQGYSGQVSTAYDYMNKLIEAHGIEIAVYRGASIESISRKKQLSKFDHVTRRSIFRFIRVS
;
A
#
# COMPACT_ATOMS: atom_id res chain seq x y z
N MET A 1 6.74 -71.36 -18.66
CA MET A 1 5.92 -70.69 -17.64
C MET A 1 6.88 -70.04 -16.65
N GLN A 2 7.09 -68.73 -16.75
CA GLN A 2 8.00 -68.00 -15.86
C GLN A 2 7.29 -67.77 -14.52
N ILE A 3 7.78 -68.41 -13.46
CA ILE A 3 7.30 -68.17 -12.09
C ILE A 3 7.94 -66.85 -11.66
N ALA A 4 7.13 -65.81 -11.46
CA ALA A 4 7.62 -64.55 -10.92
C ALA A 4 8.12 -64.77 -9.50
N ASP A 5 9.39 -64.44 -9.24
CA ASP A 5 9.95 -64.45 -7.89
C ASP A 5 9.13 -63.53 -6.97
N ARG A 6 9.12 -63.82 -5.67
CA ARG A 6 8.39 -63.06 -4.64
C ARG A 6 8.68 -61.57 -4.71
N PHE A 7 9.92 -61.19 -5.05
CA PHE A 7 10.30 -59.79 -5.26
C PHE A 7 9.61 -59.15 -6.46
N HIS A 8 9.44 -59.89 -7.57
CA HIS A 8 8.72 -59.39 -8.74
C HIS A 8 7.22 -59.24 -8.47
N LEU A 9 6.61 -60.12 -7.69
CA LEU A 9 5.22 -59.96 -7.26
C LEU A 9 5.03 -58.72 -6.39
N HIS A 10 5.94 -58.45 -5.45
CA HIS A 10 5.91 -57.24 -4.64
C HIS A 10 6.10 -55.97 -5.49
N GLN A 11 7.06 -55.98 -6.42
CA GLN A 11 7.29 -54.85 -7.32
C GLN A 11 6.08 -54.56 -8.21
N ASN A 12 5.50 -55.60 -8.79
CA ASN A 12 4.31 -55.48 -9.64
C ASN A 12 3.12 -54.93 -8.86
N LEU A 13 2.91 -55.39 -7.62
CA LEU A 13 1.84 -54.89 -6.76
C LEU A 13 2.06 -53.40 -6.40
N LEU A 14 3.27 -53.02 -6.02
CA LEU A 14 3.61 -51.63 -5.70
C LEU A 14 3.43 -50.71 -6.91
N GLU A 15 3.81 -51.17 -8.09
CA GLU A 15 3.67 -50.41 -9.33
C GLU A 15 2.19 -50.20 -9.69
N VAL A 16 1.35 -51.23 -9.55
CA VAL A 16 -0.09 -51.14 -9.76
C VAL A 16 -0.72 -50.14 -8.78
N VAL A 17 -0.38 -50.21 -7.50
CA VAL A 17 -0.87 -49.27 -6.48
C VAL A 17 -0.43 -47.83 -6.79
N GLN A 18 0.83 -47.63 -7.19
CA GLN A 18 1.32 -46.31 -7.58
C GLN A 18 0.58 -45.76 -8.80
N ASN A 19 0.30 -46.59 -9.79
CA ASN A 19 -0.39 -46.17 -11.01
C ASN A 19 -1.87 -45.86 -10.74
N ALA A 20 -2.53 -46.62 -9.86
CA ALA A 20 -3.88 -46.30 -9.39
C ALA A 20 -3.92 -44.97 -8.61
N LEU A 21 -2.95 -44.70 -7.73
CA LEU A 21 -2.92 -43.43 -7.02
C LEU A 21 -2.58 -42.25 -7.93
N LYS A 22 -1.74 -42.45 -8.96
CA LYS A 22 -1.44 -41.42 -9.98
C LYS A 22 -2.66 -41.06 -10.82
N SER A 23 -3.57 -41.99 -11.07
CA SER A 23 -4.80 -41.72 -11.85
C SER A 23 -5.87 -41.01 -11.02
N VAL A 24 -5.92 -41.27 -9.71
CA VAL A 24 -6.93 -40.67 -8.81
C VAL A 24 -6.50 -39.31 -8.27
N VAL A 25 -5.23 -39.13 -7.88
CA VAL A 25 -4.76 -37.90 -7.25
C VAL A 25 -4.18 -36.97 -8.31
N PRO A 26 -4.69 -35.74 -8.54
CA PRO A 26 -4.10 -34.80 -9.49
C PRO A 26 -2.70 -34.32 -9.05
N ALA A 27 -1.94 -33.74 -9.97
CA ALA A 27 -0.54 -33.37 -9.70
C ALA A 27 -0.41 -32.24 -8.67
N ASP A 28 -1.39 -31.35 -8.65
CA ASP A 28 -1.49 -30.20 -7.78
C ASP A 28 -2.95 -30.07 -7.32
N ILE A 29 -3.17 -30.05 -6.00
CA ILE A 29 -4.48 -29.86 -5.39
C ILE A 29 -4.49 -28.45 -4.81
N LYS A 30 -5.42 -27.63 -5.31
CA LYS A 30 -5.70 -26.29 -4.79
C LYS A 30 -6.70 -26.39 -3.66
N ILE A 31 -6.28 -26.05 -2.46
CA ILE A 31 -7.16 -25.97 -1.29
C ILE A 31 -7.49 -24.50 -1.08
N PRO A 32 -8.76 -24.08 -1.25
CA PRO A 32 -9.17 -22.72 -0.90
C PRO A 32 -8.90 -22.48 0.58
N ILE A 33 -8.25 -21.36 0.90
CA ILE A 33 -8.10 -20.95 2.29
C ILE A 33 -9.41 -20.23 2.66
N ASP A 34 -10.27 -20.90 3.42
CA ASP A 34 -11.42 -20.26 4.05
C ASP A 34 -10.87 -19.31 5.12
N GLN A 35 -10.92 -18.00 4.83
CA GLN A 35 -10.55 -16.99 5.79
C GLN A 35 -11.66 -16.82 6.81
N ASP A 36 -11.75 -17.74 7.77
CA ASP A 36 -12.52 -17.55 8.99
C ASP A 36 -11.60 -17.64 10.22
N HIS A 37 -11.39 -16.48 10.82
CA HIS A 37 -10.74 -16.17 12.11
C HIS A 37 -9.21 -16.39 12.16
N SER A 38 -8.34 -15.43 12.51
CA SER A 38 -8.50 -14.14 13.19
C SER A 38 -7.17 -13.39 13.12
N ASP A 39 -7.14 -12.16 12.61
CA ASP A 39 -6.66 -11.05 13.45
C ASP A 39 -7.19 -9.69 12.96
N LYS A 40 -7.60 -8.88 13.93
CA LYS A 40 -8.39 -7.68 13.76
C LYS A 40 -7.50 -6.50 13.39
N GLN A 41 -7.91 -5.72 12.38
CA GLN A 41 -8.02 -4.25 12.42
C GLN A 41 -8.63 -3.73 11.11
N GLN A 42 -9.92 -3.37 11.15
CA GLN A 42 -10.55 -2.47 10.19
C GLN A 42 -10.03 -1.02 10.41
N PRO A 43 -10.23 -0.11 9.43
CA PRO A 43 -11.46 0.70 9.49
C PRO A 43 -12.23 0.76 8.15
N GLU A 44 -13.49 0.36 8.28
CA GLU A 44 -14.73 0.82 7.65
C GLU A 44 -14.67 1.74 6.42
N GLU A 45 -15.16 1.20 5.30
CA GLU A 45 -15.79 1.95 4.21
C GLU A 45 -17.11 2.57 4.68
N LYS A 46 -17.31 3.85 4.36
CA LYS A 46 -18.65 4.43 4.19
C LYS A 46 -18.79 4.94 2.77
N THR A 47 -19.61 4.25 2.00
CA THR A 47 -20.14 4.62 0.69
C THR A 47 -21.19 5.72 0.86
N ALA A 48 -21.13 6.76 0.01
CA ALA A 48 -22.29 7.37 -0.64
C ALA A 48 -21.84 8.49 -1.61
N GLU A 49 -21.74 8.09 -2.88
CA GLU A 49 -22.17 8.78 -4.10
C GLU A 49 -22.65 10.24 -4.00
N GLY A 50 -22.13 11.10 -4.89
CA GLY A 50 -22.74 12.42 -5.15
C GLY A 50 -21.93 13.44 -5.96
N LEU A 51 -21.75 13.19 -7.26
CA LEU A 51 -21.72 14.19 -8.35
C LEU A 51 -20.69 15.37 -8.35
N LYS A 52 -19.83 15.33 -9.39
CA LYS A 52 -19.55 16.36 -10.42
C LYS A 52 -18.09 16.85 -10.55
N LYS A 53 -17.60 16.61 -11.78
CA LYS A 53 -16.71 17.41 -12.63
C LYS A 53 -15.21 17.46 -12.27
N ASN A 54 -14.45 16.81 -13.16
CA ASN A 54 -13.11 17.14 -13.63
C ASN A 54 -12.44 18.37 -12.98
N ASP A 55 -11.50 18.13 -12.06
CA ASP A 55 -10.39 19.04 -11.78
C ASP A 55 -9.11 18.22 -11.52
N PRO A 56 -8.00 18.48 -12.23
CA PRO A 56 -6.75 17.76 -12.04
C PRO A 56 -5.93 18.37 -10.89
N LEU A 57 -6.37 18.19 -9.65
CA LEU A 57 -5.59 18.56 -8.47
C LEU A 57 -6.08 17.75 -7.25
N VAL A 58 -5.64 16.50 -7.17
CA VAL A 58 -5.62 15.80 -5.87
C VAL A 58 -4.49 16.44 -5.06
N LYS A 59 -4.81 17.56 -4.41
CA LYS A 59 -3.97 18.12 -3.35
C LYS A 59 -3.92 17.05 -2.26
N LEU A 60 -2.71 16.65 -1.86
CA LEU A 60 -2.49 15.91 -0.64
C LEU A 60 -2.78 16.87 0.54
N ASP A 61 -4.07 17.15 0.76
CA ASP A 61 -4.60 18.12 1.73
C ASP A 61 -4.49 17.58 3.16
N SER A 62 -3.27 17.26 3.59
CA SER A 62 -2.99 17.07 5.00
C SER A 62 -2.66 18.44 5.61
N TYR A 63 -3.63 19.07 6.25
CA TYR A 63 -3.40 20.27 7.06
C TYR A 63 -2.49 19.94 8.25
N ASN A 64 -1.68 20.91 8.69
CA ASN A 64 -0.96 20.76 9.95
C ASN A 64 -1.98 20.93 11.10
N GLU A 65 -2.28 19.83 11.78
CA GLU A 65 -3.27 19.79 12.88
C GLU A 65 -3.00 20.86 13.94
N ASN A 66 -1.74 21.09 14.33
CA ASN A 66 -1.38 22.11 15.32
C ASN A 66 -1.70 23.53 14.82
N LYS A 67 -1.38 23.83 13.55
CA LYS A 67 -1.69 25.14 12.96
C LYS A 67 -3.21 25.32 12.78
N ALA A 68 -3.92 24.25 12.41
CA ALA A 68 -5.38 24.26 12.24
C ALA A 68 -6.12 24.45 13.58
N GLN A 69 -5.67 23.77 14.64
CA GLN A 69 -6.20 23.94 16.00
C GLN A 69 -5.95 25.37 16.50
N LEU A 70 -4.76 25.92 16.29
CA LEU A 70 -4.45 27.30 16.66
C LEU A 70 -5.34 28.30 15.91
N TYR A 71 -5.54 28.09 14.60
CA TYR A 71 -6.42 28.94 13.80
C TYR A 71 -7.86 28.93 14.34
N LYS A 72 -8.39 27.73 14.60
CA LYS A 72 -9.73 27.55 15.15
C LYS A 72 -9.88 28.23 16.51
N ALA A 73 -8.96 27.98 17.44
CA ALA A 73 -8.98 28.59 18.77
C ALA A 73 -8.93 30.13 18.72
N ILE A 74 -8.13 30.70 17.80
CA ILE A 74 -8.10 32.15 17.61
C ILE A 74 -9.44 32.67 17.10
N LYS A 75 -10.06 32.01 16.12
CA LYS A 75 -11.37 32.40 15.60
C LYS A 75 -12.46 32.31 16.66
N ASP A 76 -12.51 31.20 17.41
CA ASP A 76 -13.47 31.01 18.51
C ASP A 76 -13.35 32.13 19.56
N HIS A 77 -12.13 32.54 19.91
CA HIS A 77 -11.92 33.66 20.84
C HIS A 77 -12.23 35.05 20.25
N VAL A 78 -12.02 35.24 18.95
CA VAL A 78 -12.41 36.50 18.27
C VAL A 78 -13.93 36.61 18.21
N ASP A 79 -14.62 35.51 17.90
CA ASP A 79 -16.08 35.44 17.85
C ASP A 79 -16.71 35.65 19.24
N ALA A 80 -16.02 35.20 20.30
CA ALA A 80 -16.37 35.51 21.69
C ALA A 80 -16.03 36.95 22.13
N GLY A 81 -15.48 37.79 21.25
CA GLY A 81 -15.23 39.22 21.50
C GLY A 81 -13.95 39.53 22.29
N PHE A 82 -13.03 38.59 22.44
CA PHE A 82 -11.78 38.85 23.14
C PHE A 82 -10.84 39.75 22.34
N SER A 83 -10.17 40.69 23.01
CA SER A 83 -9.14 41.50 22.37
C SER A 83 -7.89 40.66 22.03
N SER A 84 -7.15 41.04 21.00
CA SER A 84 -5.91 40.32 20.62
C SER A 84 -4.88 40.24 21.77
N ARG A 85 -4.92 41.17 22.73
CA ARG A 85 -4.08 41.13 23.94
C ARG A 85 -4.50 40.02 24.91
N GLN A 86 -5.79 39.78 25.06
CA GLN A 86 -6.31 38.70 25.90
C GLN A 86 -6.04 37.35 25.25
N ILE A 87 -6.29 37.23 23.94
CA ILE A 87 -6.01 36.00 23.18
C ILE A 87 -4.53 35.62 23.29
N ALA A 88 -3.61 36.59 23.22
CA ALA A 88 -2.17 36.35 23.40
C ALA A 88 -1.82 35.75 24.76
N LYS A 89 -2.52 36.20 25.82
CA LYS A 89 -2.32 35.67 27.17
C LYS A 89 -2.91 34.28 27.34
N ILE A 90 -4.10 34.02 26.76
CA ILE A 90 -4.81 32.74 26.86
C ILE A 90 -4.09 31.65 26.06
N LEU A 91 -3.73 31.92 24.80
CA LEU A 91 -3.10 30.95 23.92
C LEU A 91 -1.56 30.92 24.04
N HIS A 92 -1.00 31.72 24.96
CA HIS A 92 0.44 31.86 25.16
C HIS A 92 1.22 32.13 23.84
N CYS A 93 0.63 32.91 22.94
CA CYS A 93 1.15 33.19 21.61
C CYS A 93 1.55 34.67 21.46
N SER A 94 2.50 34.96 20.56
CA SER A 94 2.87 36.33 20.26
C SER A 94 1.73 37.10 19.59
N ARG A 95 1.65 38.41 19.83
CA ARG A 95 0.66 39.29 19.18
C ARG A 95 0.79 39.26 17.65
N ASN A 96 2.01 39.06 17.14
CA ASN A 96 2.28 38.96 15.71
C ASN A 96 1.68 37.67 15.12
N THR A 97 1.77 36.55 15.84
CA THR A 97 1.14 35.29 15.45
C THR A 97 -0.37 35.45 15.37
N ILE A 98 -0.98 36.05 16.39
CA ILE A 98 -2.44 36.26 16.39
C ILE A 98 -2.86 37.14 15.22
N ARG A 99 -2.14 38.24 14.97
CA ARG A 99 -2.44 39.12 13.82
C ARG A 99 -2.31 38.38 12.48
N LYS A 100 -1.30 37.51 12.35
CA LYS A 100 -1.10 36.66 11.16
C LYS A 100 -2.26 35.71 10.94
N TYR A 101 -2.73 35.03 11.98
CA TYR A 101 -3.81 34.04 11.89
C TYR A 101 -5.21 34.67 11.82
N MET A 102 -5.39 35.86 12.39
CA MET A 102 -6.65 36.61 12.33
C MET A 102 -6.94 37.12 10.92
N ASN A 103 -5.89 37.58 10.21
CA ASN A 103 -5.99 38.22 8.90
C ASN A 103 -5.59 37.29 7.74
N GLY A 104 -4.94 36.17 8.01
CA GLY A 104 -4.48 35.23 6.99
C GLY A 104 -5.55 34.23 6.57
N ASP A 105 -5.42 33.76 5.34
CA ASP A 105 -6.25 32.67 4.83
C ASP A 105 -5.90 31.36 5.55
N PHE A 106 -6.94 30.59 5.93
CA PHE A 106 -6.79 29.30 6.60
C PHE A 106 -5.91 28.38 5.78
N ASP A 107 -6.14 28.35 4.47
CA ASP A 107 -5.48 27.43 3.55
C ASP A 107 -3.97 27.71 3.47
N ALA A 108 -3.58 28.97 3.29
CA ALA A 108 -2.17 29.37 3.25
C ALA A 108 -1.42 29.14 4.58
N LEU A 109 -2.11 29.27 5.71
CA LEU A 109 -1.50 29.14 7.04
C LEU A 109 -1.42 27.70 7.53
N CYS A 110 -2.49 26.94 7.33
CA CYS A 110 -2.65 25.60 7.87
C CYS A 110 -2.21 24.52 6.90
N ARG A 111 -1.98 24.83 5.62
CA ARG A 111 -1.33 23.89 4.70
C ARG A 111 -0.01 23.45 5.33
N ARG A 112 0.19 22.13 5.37
CA ARG A 112 1.51 21.57 5.67
C ARG A 112 2.45 22.12 4.60
N GLU A 113 3.55 22.73 5.02
CA GLU A 113 4.64 23.08 4.11
C GLU A 113 5.22 21.75 3.61
N LEU A 114 4.63 21.24 2.52
CA LEU A 114 5.04 19.97 1.91
C LEU A 114 6.35 20.09 1.14
N LEU A 115 7.04 21.24 1.22
CA LEU A 115 8.33 21.51 0.59
C LEU A 115 9.50 20.65 1.16
N SER A 116 9.29 19.36 1.36
CA SER A 116 10.31 18.36 1.11
C SER A 116 10.94 18.68 -0.24
N GLY A 117 12.27 18.57 -0.38
CA GLY A 117 12.95 18.79 -1.67
C GLY A 117 12.38 17.94 -2.82
N ALA A 118 11.59 16.91 -2.51
CA ALA A 118 10.91 16.03 -3.46
C ALA A 118 9.64 16.66 -4.08
N ASP A 119 8.99 17.61 -3.41
CA ASP A 119 7.75 18.25 -3.89
C ASP A 119 7.97 19.03 -5.19
N ARG A 120 9.17 19.56 -5.40
CA ARG A 120 9.56 20.20 -6.67
C ARG A 120 9.41 19.25 -7.87
N TYR A 121 9.50 17.94 -7.64
CA TYR A 121 9.41 16.91 -8.66
C TYR A 121 8.04 16.21 -8.66
N TYR A 122 7.04 16.71 -7.94
CA TYR A 122 5.72 16.10 -7.80
C TYR A 122 5.11 15.75 -9.15
N ASP A 123 5.02 16.71 -10.08
CA ASP A 123 4.40 16.51 -11.39
C ASP A 123 5.08 15.39 -12.18
N TYR A 124 6.42 15.35 -12.12
CA TYR A 124 7.20 14.33 -12.80
C TYR A 124 7.00 12.95 -12.16
N ILE A 125 7.08 12.88 -10.83
CA ILE A 125 6.89 11.65 -10.06
C ILE A 125 5.49 11.11 -10.33
N MET A 126 4.46 11.96 -10.28
CA MET A 126 3.07 11.56 -10.49
C MET A 126 2.84 11.02 -11.90
N LYS A 127 3.33 11.72 -12.93
CA LYS A 127 3.26 11.23 -14.33
C LYS A 127 4.01 9.90 -14.50
N SER A 128 5.19 9.78 -13.90
CA SER A 128 6.01 8.58 -13.99
C SER A 128 5.36 7.38 -13.30
N LEU A 129 4.77 7.58 -12.11
CA LEU A 129 4.04 6.55 -11.39
C LEU A 129 2.78 6.12 -12.16
N ALA A 130 2.02 7.07 -12.73
CA ALA A 130 0.86 6.79 -13.57
C ALA A 130 1.24 6.01 -14.84
N SER A 131 2.43 6.26 -15.41
CA SER A 131 2.95 5.50 -16.55
C SER A 131 3.48 4.11 -16.19
N GLY A 132 3.47 3.73 -14.91
CA GLY A 132 3.95 2.43 -14.42
C GLY A 132 5.48 2.32 -14.30
N MET A 133 6.20 3.45 -14.29
CA MET A 133 7.65 3.42 -14.06
C MET A 133 8.00 2.96 -12.65
N ILE A 134 9.16 2.29 -12.54
CA ILE A 134 9.62 1.75 -11.27
C ILE A 134 10.20 2.87 -10.42
N ARG A 135 9.88 2.88 -9.13
CA ARG A 135 10.38 3.82 -8.11
C ARG A 135 11.90 4.07 -8.20
N LYS A 136 12.69 3.02 -8.44
CA LYS A 136 14.16 3.09 -8.58
C LYS A 136 14.59 3.94 -9.78
N ASP A 137 13.89 3.83 -10.89
CA ASP A 137 14.21 4.59 -12.11
C ASP A 137 13.74 6.03 -11.99
N ILE A 138 12.58 6.27 -11.36
CA ILE A 138 12.09 7.61 -11.02
C ILE A 138 13.12 8.33 -10.13
N TYR A 139 13.61 7.67 -9.09
CA TYR A 139 14.64 8.24 -8.20
C TYR A 139 15.95 8.59 -8.94
N ARG A 140 16.38 7.72 -9.88
CA ARG A 140 17.57 8.00 -10.69
C ARG A 140 17.38 9.24 -11.56
N GLU A 141 16.19 9.43 -12.12
CA GLU A 141 15.92 10.55 -13.00
C GLU A 141 15.81 11.87 -12.23
N ILE A 142 15.10 11.90 -11.10
CA ILE A 142 15.05 13.11 -10.25
C ILE A 142 16.42 13.46 -9.67
N LYS A 143 17.29 12.46 -9.42
CA LYS A 143 18.66 12.70 -8.95
C LYS A 143 19.53 13.36 -10.02
N LYS A 144 19.37 12.99 -11.30
CA LYS A 144 20.02 13.70 -12.41
C LYS A 144 19.51 15.13 -12.56
N GLN A 145 18.23 15.35 -12.30
CA GLN A 145 17.62 16.70 -12.33
C GLN A 145 18.04 17.59 -11.15
N GLY A 146 18.83 17.07 -10.19
CA GLY A 146 19.39 17.84 -9.08
C GLY A 146 18.71 17.59 -7.73
N TYR A 147 17.98 16.50 -7.56
CA TYR A 147 17.44 16.12 -6.25
C TYR A 147 18.57 15.79 -5.26
N SER A 148 18.60 16.52 -4.14
CA SER A 148 19.62 16.40 -3.08
C SER A 148 19.21 15.49 -1.91
N GLY A 149 17.96 15.03 -1.88
CA GLY A 149 17.44 14.21 -0.78
C GLY A 149 17.90 12.76 -0.83
N GLN A 150 17.75 12.06 0.31
CA GLN A 150 18.10 10.65 0.43
C GLN A 150 17.12 9.74 -0.32
N VAL A 151 17.58 8.53 -0.65
CA VAL A 151 16.77 7.50 -1.32
C VAL A 151 15.52 7.17 -0.50
N SER A 152 15.70 6.91 0.81
CA SER A 152 14.62 6.54 1.72
C SER A 152 13.52 7.61 1.75
N THR A 153 13.91 8.89 1.88
CA THR A 153 12.96 10.01 1.88
C THR A 153 12.18 10.12 0.57
N ALA A 154 12.84 9.89 -0.57
CA ALA A 154 12.16 9.87 -1.86
C ALA A 154 11.20 8.68 -1.99
N TYR A 155 11.59 7.52 -1.45
CA TYR A 155 10.76 6.31 -1.47
C TYR A 155 9.55 6.45 -0.54
N ASP A 156 9.73 6.99 0.66
CA ASP A 156 8.64 7.28 1.59
C ASP A 156 7.64 8.27 0.99
N TYR A 157 8.14 9.29 0.29
CA TYR A 157 7.31 10.24 -0.44
C TYR A 157 6.52 9.56 -1.57
N MET A 158 7.19 8.76 -2.41
CA MET A 158 6.52 8.01 -3.46
C MET A 158 5.49 7.02 -2.89
N ASN A 159 5.78 6.32 -1.80
CA ASN A 159 4.84 5.39 -1.15
C ASN A 159 3.59 6.11 -0.65
N LYS A 160 3.73 7.31 -0.07
CA LYS A 160 2.57 8.15 0.31
C LYS A 160 1.72 8.53 -0.90
N LEU A 161 2.35 8.85 -2.03
CA LEU A 161 1.61 9.14 -3.28
C LEU A 161 0.89 7.91 -3.82
N ILE A 162 1.50 6.74 -3.70
CA ILE A 162 0.93 5.46 -4.13
C ILE A 162 -0.30 5.12 -3.30
N GLU A 163 -0.19 5.24 -1.97
CA GLU A 163 -1.31 5.03 -1.04
C GLU A 163 -2.44 6.02 -1.31
N ALA A 164 -2.13 7.29 -1.55
CA ALA A 164 -3.15 8.32 -1.78
C ALA A 164 -3.89 8.15 -3.12
N HIS A 165 -3.24 7.60 -4.15
CA HIS A 165 -3.82 7.48 -5.50
C HIS A 165 -4.17 6.05 -5.91
N GLY A 166 -3.92 5.05 -5.06
CA GLY A 166 -4.20 3.64 -5.35
C GLY A 166 -3.45 3.07 -6.56
N ILE A 167 -2.25 3.59 -6.87
CA ILE A 167 -1.50 3.22 -8.08
C ILE A 167 -0.81 1.86 -7.88
N GLU A 168 -1.20 0.84 -8.65
CA GLU A 168 -0.50 -0.44 -8.64
C GLU A 168 0.86 -0.34 -9.37
N ILE A 169 1.97 -0.59 -8.66
CA ILE A 169 3.32 -0.46 -9.22
C ILE A 169 4.04 -1.80 -9.31
N ALA A 170 4.72 -2.00 -10.44
CA ALA A 170 5.66 -3.07 -10.65
C ALA A 170 6.89 -2.93 -9.73
N VAL A 171 7.06 -3.89 -8.82
CA VAL A 171 8.20 -3.93 -7.88
C VAL A 171 9.53 -4.18 -8.60
N TYR A 172 9.52 -4.82 -9.78
CA TYR A 172 10.71 -5.19 -10.54
C TYR A 172 10.54 -4.99 -12.05
N ARG A 173 11.65 -4.75 -12.77
CA ARG A 173 11.72 -4.50 -14.22
C ARG A 173 11.08 -5.58 -15.13
N GLY A 174 10.79 -6.76 -14.59
CA GLY A 174 10.13 -7.86 -15.30
C GLY A 174 8.76 -8.25 -14.74
N ALA A 175 8.24 -7.56 -13.73
CA ALA A 175 6.91 -7.84 -13.19
C ALA A 175 5.87 -7.02 -13.97
N SER A 176 5.21 -7.63 -14.96
CA SER A 176 4.02 -7.05 -15.58
C SER A 176 2.91 -6.91 -14.53
N ILE A 177 2.00 -5.94 -14.68
CA ILE A 177 0.79 -5.78 -13.86
C ILE A 177 0.00 -7.11 -13.80
N GLU A 178 0.00 -7.88 -14.90
CA GLU A 178 -0.56 -9.25 -14.94
C GLU A 178 0.11 -10.22 -13.97
N SER A 179 1.44 -10.15 -13.81
CA SER A 179 2.17 -11.06 -12.91
C SER A 179 1.86 -10.79 -11.44
N ILE A 180 1.54 -9.54 -11.10
CA ILE A 180 1.11 -9.12 -9.76
C ILE A 180 -0.32 -9.63 -9.51
N SER A 181 -1.22 -9.44 -10.48
CA SER A 181 -2.59 -9.98 -10.44
C SER A 181 -2.60 -11.50 -10.32
N ARG A 182 -1.76 -12.21 -11.10
CA ARG A 182 -1.60 -13.66 -11.03
C ARG A 182 -1.06 -14.11 -9.66
N LYS A 183 -0.10 -13.39 -9.05
CA LYS A 183 0.38 -13.69 -7.69
C LYS A 183 -0.71 -13.53 -6.63
N LYS A 184 -1.52 -12.47 -6.69
CA LYS A 184 -2.68 -12.29 -5.79
C LYS A 184 -3.69 -13.44 -5.91
N GLN A 185 -3.89 -13.97 -7.12
CA GLN A 185 -4.74 -15.15 -7.35
C GLN A 185 -4.11 -16.44 -6.83
N LEU A 186 -2.79 -16.60 -6.95
CA LEU A 186 -2.05 -17.78 -6.45
C LEU A 186 -2.00 -17.83 -4.91
N SER A 187 -1.89 -16.69 -4.21
CA SER A 187 -1.88 -16.66 -2.74
C SER A 187 -3.23 -17.00 -2.09
N LYS A 188 -4.31 -17.14 -2.88
CA LYS A 188 -5.64 -17.53 -2.39
C LYS A 188 -5.76 -19.04 -2.12
N PHE A 189 -4.82 -19.83 -2.64
CA PHE A 189 -4.87 -21.28 -2.54
C PHE A 189 -3.62 -21.80 -1.85
N ASP A 190 -3.82 -22.71 -0.90
CA ASP A 190 -2.74 -23.59 -0.48
C ASP A 190 -2.58 -24.70 -1.52
N HIS A 191 -1.32 -24.99 -1.84
CA HIS A 191 -0.95 -25.97 -2.84
C HIS A 191 -0.36 -27.20 -2.17
N VAL A 192 -1.07 -28.32 -2.26
CA VAL A 192 -0.55 -29.62 -1.81
C VAL A 192 -0.10 -30.41 -3.02
N THR A 193 1.22 -30.59 -3.12
CA THR A 193 1.79 -31.36 -4.23
C THR A 193 1.58 -32.86 -4.03
N ARG A 194 1.32 -33.58 -5.12
CA ARG A 194 1.23 -35.05 -5.11
C ARG A 194 2.44 -35.73 -4.45
N ARG A 195 3.63 -35.11 -4.55
CA ARG A 195 4.87 -35.58 -3.90
C ARG A 195 4.82 -35.47 -2.37
N SER A 196 4.20 -34.43 -1.80
CA SER A 196 4.08 -34.35 -0.34
C SER A 196 3.10 -35.39 0.18
N ILE A 197 1.99 -35.63 -0.52
CA ILE A 197 1.01 -36.68 -0.18
C ILE A 197 1.68 -38.05 -0.16
N PHE A 198 2.43 -38.40 -1.22
CA PHE A 198 3.15 -39.68 -1.26
C PHE A 198 4.26 -39.79 -0.23
N ARG A 199 4.90 -38.69 0.16
CA ARG A 199 5.89 -38.70 1.25
C ARG A 199 5.25 -39.07 2.59
N PHE A 200 4.04 -38.59 2.87
CA PHE A 200 3.29 -38.94 4.08
C PHE A 200 2.80 -40.39 4.08
N ILE A 201 2.34 -40.90 2.93
CA ILE A 201 1.86 -42.29 2.82
C ILE A 201 3.01 -43.30 2.90
N ARG A 202 4.24 -42.89 2.55
CA ARG A 202 5.43 -43.77 2.55
C ARG A 202 6.12 -43.88 3.93
N VAL A 203 5.49 -43.47 5.02
CA VAL A 203 6.02 -43.70 6.37
C VAL A 203 5.61 -45.10 6.85
N SER A 204 6.43 -46.09 6.51
CA SER A 204 6.76 -47.33 7.23
C SER A 204 7.76 -48.13 6.39
#